data_AF-A0A8J8MTP9-F1
#
_entry.id   AF-A0A8J8MTP9-F1
#
_cell.length_a   1.000
_cell.length_b   1.000
_cell.length_c   1.000
_cell.angle_alpha   90.00
_cell.angle_beta   90.00
_cell.angle_gamma   90.00
#
_symmetry.space_group_name_H-M   'P 1'
#
loop_
_entity.id
_entity.type
_entity.pdbx_description
1 polymer ?
#
loop_
_entity_poly.entity_id
_entity_poly.type
_entity_poly.pdbx_seq_one_letter_code
_entity_poly.pdbx_strand_id
1 'polypeptide(L)'
;MSSLQERLSAIRKATGLSQAAFGAEFGLSDRAYKNYELGIRELPLAVALGIADKYDVNISWLLTGEGARTGPETRDALKAAVIAVREHFIEEGQTPSPDYESDVVQYVFDEILREGGINPTRMDAYFKTLRKDS
;
A
#
# COMPACT_ATOMS: atom_id res chain seq x y z
N MET A 1 -2.62 -7.78 7.95
CA MET A 1 -1.45 -6.96 7.55
C MET A 1 -0.26 -7.90 7.37
N SER A 2 0.59 -7.66 6.37
CA SER A 2 1.80 -8.48 6.20
C SER A 2 2.80 -8.19 7.33
N SER A 3 3.75 -9.10 7.53
CA SER A 3 4.90 -8.94 8.42
C SER A 3 6.01 -8.11 7.75
N LEU A 4 6.94 -7.57 8.55
CA LEU A 4 8.13 -6.90 8.03
C LEU A 4 8.94 -7.83 7.10
N GLN A 5 9.03 -9.11 7.46
CA GLN A 5 9.72 -10.15 6.70
C GLN A 5 9.13 -10.34 5.31
N GLU A 6 7.80 -10.41 5.23
CA GLU A 6 7.09 -10.52 3.95
C GLU A 6 7.30 -9.28 3.08
N ARG A 7 7.31 -8.08 3.68
CA ARG A 7 7.58 -6.84 2.94
C ARG A 7 9.02 -6.75 2.43
N LEU A 8 10.00 -7.10 3.26
CA LEU A 8 11.41 -7.21 2.83
C LEU A 8 11.55 -8.21 1.67
N SER A 9 10.93 -9.38 1.81
CA SER A 9 10.93 -10.41 0.77
C SER A 9 10.26 -9.92 -0.51
N ALA A 10 9.15 -9.19 -0.42
CA ALA A 10 8.44 -8.63 -1.56
C ALA A 10 9.26 -7.59 -2.31
N ILE A 11 9.94 -6.67 -1.60
CA ILE A 11 10.85 -5.69 -2.19
C ILE A 11 11.97 -6.43 -2.92
N ARG A 12 12.67 -7.35 -2.25
CA ARG A 12 13.76 -8.10 -2.86
C ARG A 12 13.29 -8.89 -4.08
N LYS A 13 12.19 -9.63 -3.99
CA LYS A 13 11.69 -10.45 -5.11
C LYS A 13 11.38 -9.59 -6.34
N ALA A 14 10.89 -8.36 -6.17
CA ALA A 14 10.66 -7.43 -7.27
C ALA A 14 11.94 -7.03 -8.02
N THR A 15 13.11 -7.14 -7.39
CA THR A 15 14.42 -6.88 -8.02
C THR A 15 14.98 -8.09 -8.78
N GLY A 16 14.44 -9.29 -8.57
CA GLY A 16 15.02 -10.54 -9.08
C GLY A 16 16.30 -11.01 -8.37
N LEU A 17 16.78 -10.28 -7.34
CA LEU A 17 18.01 -10.61 -6.63
C LEU A 17 17.84 -11.75 -5.62
N SER A 18 18.92 -12.53 -5.45
CA SER A 18 19.06 -13.46 -4.32
C SER A 18 19.18 -12.69 -3.00
N GLN A 19 18.95 -13.35 -1.86
CA GLN A 19 19.13 -12.72 -0.54
C GLN A 19 20.57 -12.22 -0.33
N ALA A 20 21.56 -12.99 -0.78
CA ALA A 20 22.97 -12.60 -0.70
C ALA A 20 23.27 -11.34 -1.54
N ALA A 21 22.80 -11.31 -2.78
CA ALA A 21 23.03 -10.18 -3.69
C ALA A 21 22.32 -8.91 -3.20
N PHE A 22 21.08 -9.04 -2.72
CA PHE A 22 20.33 -7.93 -2.15
C PHE A 22 21.00 -7.36 -0.89
N GLY A 23 21.42 -8.23 0.04
CA GLY A 23 22.16 -7.79 1.24
C GLY A 23 23.47 -7.09 0.91
N ALA A 24 24.19 -7.57 -0.10
CA ALA A 24 25.45 -6.97 -0.55
C ALA A 24 25.28 -5.53 -1.04
N GLU A 25 24.12 -5.16 -1.60
CA GLU A 25 23.83 -3.78 -1.99
C GLU A 25 23.84 -2.79 -0.82
N PHE A 26 23.67 -3.30 0.41
CA PHE A 26 23.70 -2.54 1.66
C PHE A 26 24.94 -2.85 2.51
N GLY A 27 25.97 -3.46 1.91
CA GLY A 27 27.20 -3.83 2.62
C GLY A 27 27.03 -4.94 3.66
N LEU A 28 25.96 -5.72 3.58
CA LEU A 28 25.64 -6.77 4.54
C LEU A 28 26.20 -8.12 4.10
N SER A 29 26.62 -8.93 5.07
CA SER A 29 26.88 -10.36 4.81
C SER A 29 25.59 -11.11 4.45
N ASP A 30 25.71 -12.18 3.65
CA ASP A 30 24.58 -13.07 3.30
C ASP A 30 23.79 -13.50 4.55
N ARG A 31 24.49 -13.92 5.61
CA ARG A 31 23.89 -14.34 6.87
C ARG A 31 23.13 -13.20 7.56
N ALA A 32 23.64 -11.97 7.51
CA ALA A 32 22.99 -10.84 8.17
C ALA A 32 21.64 -10.53 7.53
N TYR A 33 21.59 -10.34 6.21
CA TYR A 33 20.34 -10.03 5.53
C TYR A 33 19.33 -11.19 5.60
N LYS A 34 19.78 -12.44 5.46
CA LYS A 34 18.93 -13.62 5.68
C LYS A 34 18.28 -13.62 7.06
N ASN A 35 19.02 -13.30 8.11
CA ASN A 35 18.47 -13.25 9.47
C ASN A 35 17.40 -12.16 9.62
N TYR A 36 17.54 -11.03 8.90
CA TYR A 36 16.52 -9.97 8.90
C TYR A 36 15.26 -10.41 8.14
N GLU A 37 15.41 -10.93 6.92
CA GLU A 37 14.26 -11.40 6.11
C GLU A 37 13.57 -12.62 6.73
N LEU A 38 14.26 -13.42 7.56
CA LEU A 38 13.67 -14.52 8.34
C LEU A 38 13.11 -14.09 9.70
N GLY A 39 13.31 -12.84 10.12
CA GLY A 39 12.89 -12.36 11.45
C GLY A 39 13.67 -12.95 12.62
N ILE A 40 14.83 -13.58 12.37
CA ILE A 40 15.74 -14.10 13.40
C ILE A 40 16.43 -12.93 14.13
N ARG A 41 16.66 -11.82 13.44
CA ARG A 41 17.21 -10.57 13.99
C ARG A 41 16.36 -9.39 13.58
N GLU A 42 16.27 -8.39 14.45
CA GLU A 42 15.66 -7.11 14.09
C GLU A 42 16.45 -6.40 12.99
N LEU A 43 15.72 -5.76 12.09
CA LEU A 43 16.27 -4.95 11.01
C LEU A 43 16.74 -3.60 11.58
N PRO A 44 18.04 -3.24 11.46
CA PRO A 44 18.49 -1.92 11.88
C PRO A 44 17.83 -0.81 11.06
N LEU A 45 17.43 0.28 11.71
CA LEU A 45 16.76 1.41 11.04
C LEU A 45 17.57 1.97 9.87
N ALA A 46 18.89 2.06 10.00
CA ALA A 46 19.77 2.51 8.91
C ALA A 46 19.67 1.63 7.65
N VAL A 47 19.51 0.32 7.81
CA VAL A 47 19.30 -0.60 6.68
C VAL A 47 17.91 -0.40 6.10
N ALA A 48 16.88 -0.22 6.94
CA ALA A 48 15.52 0.04 6.49
C ALA A 48 15.43 1.35 5.66
N LEU A 49 16.09 2.42 6.11
CA LEU A 49 16.19 3.69 5.39
C LEU A 49 16.94 3.52 4.06
N GLY A 50 18.06 2.79 4.06
CA GLY A 50 18.79 2.50 2.82
C GLY A 50 17.93 1.73 1.80
N ILE A 51 17.13 0.76 2.25
CA ILE A 51 16.18 0.03 1.39
C ILE A 51 15.08 0.98 0.87
N ALA A 52 14.52 1.81 1.74
CA ALA A 52 13.49 2.78 1.39
C ALA A 52 13.96 3.75 0.30
N ASP A 53 15.12 4.38 0.50
CA ASP A 53 15.70 5.33 -0.47
C ASP A 53 16.05 4.66 -1.79
N LYS A 54 16.67 3.47 -1.74
CA LYS A 54 17.16 2.80 -2.96
C LYS A 54 16.04 2.30 -3.86
N TYR A 55 14.93 1.85 -3.28
CA TYR A 55 13.83 1.24 -4.04
C TYR A 55 12.55 2.09 -4.07
N ASP A 56 12.64 3.36 -3.68
CA ASP A 56 11.52 4.31 -3.63
C ASP A 56 10.31 3.75 -2.87
N VAL A 57 10.59 3.14 -1.71
CA VAL A 57 9.58 2.54 -0.83
C VAL A 57 9.32 3.44 0.37
N ASN A 58 8.05 3.63 0.70
CA ASN A 58 7.63 4.32 1.90
C ASN A 58 8.12 3.58 3.17
N ILE A 59 8.95 4.25 3.97
CA ILE A 59 9.51 3.68 5.21
C ILE A 59 8.42 3.32 6.23
N SER A 60 7.34 4.09 6.30
CA SER A 60 6.20 3.80 7.18
C SER A 60 5.56 2.47 6.78
N TRP A 61 5.30 2.28 5.48
CA TRP A 61 4.78 1.02 4.96
C TRP A 61 5.75 -0.14 5.23
N LEU A 62 7.05 0.05 5.02
CA LEU A 62 8.02 -1.00 5.29
C LEU A 62 8.00 -1.44 6.77
N LEU A 63 7.95 -0.49 7.71
CA LEU A 63 8.03 -0.81 9.14
C LEU A 63 6.69 -1.28 9.73
N THR A 64 5.57 -0.66 9.34
CA THR A 64 4.25 -0.89 9.95
C THR A 64 3.32 -1.72 9.09
N GLY A 65 3.50 -1.70 7.76
CA GLY A 65 2.54 -2.25 6.80
C GLY A 65 1.37 -1.31 6.52
N GLU A 66 1.38 -0.08 7.02
CA GLU A 66 0.33 0.91 6.84
C GLU A 66 0.67 1.92 5.73
N GLY A 67 -0.36 2.39 5.04
CA GLY A 67 -0.25 3.34 3.92
C GLY A 67 0.17 2.70 2.60
N ALA A 68 0.38 3.53 1.58
CA ALA A 68 0.86 3.08 0.28
C ALA A 68 2.34 2.69 0.35
N ARG A 69 2.73 1.64 -0.39
CA ARG A 69 4.13 1.22 -0.53
C ARG A 69 4.95 2.28 -1.27
N THR A 70 4.37 2.96 -2.25
CA THR A 70 5.10 3.96 -3.07
C THR A 70 4.27 5.22 -3.35
N GLY A 71 4.95 6.30 -3.74
CA GLY A 71 4.29 7.53 -4.20
C GLY A 71 3.41 7.34 -5.45
N PRO A 72 3.89 6.65 -6.50
CA PRO A 72 3.06 6.29 -7.67
C PRO A 72 1.79 5.52 -7.30
N GLU A 73 1.87 4.51 -6.44
CA GLU A 73 0.70 3.74 -5.99
C GLU A 73 -0.35 4.61 -5.30
N THR A 74 0.08 5.61 -4.52
CA THR A 74 -0.84 6.59 -3.92
C THR A 74 -1.61 7.37 -4.99
N ARG A 75 -0.91 7.82 -6.04
CA ARG A 75 -1.53 8.57 -7.14
C ARG A 75 -2.48 7.71 -7.96
N ASP A 76 -2.09 6.47 -8.23
CA ASP A 76 -2.90 5.51 -8.98
C ASP A 76 -4.16 5.13 -8.20
N ALA A 77 -4.03 4.88 -6.89
CA ALA A 77 -5.16 4.59 -6.01
C ALA A 77 -6.14 5.76 -5.94
N LEU A 78 -5.65 7.01 -5.83
CA LEU A 78 -6.52 8.19 -5.83
C LEU A 78 -7.30 8.30 -7.14
N LYS A 79 -6.62 8.14 -8.28
CA LYS A 79 -7.26 8.18 -9.59
C LYS A 79 -8.32 7.08 -9.73
N ALA A 80 -7.99 5.87 -9.30
CA ALA A 80 -8.90 4.73 -9.34
C ALA A 80 -10.14 4.95 -8.47
N ALA A 81 -9.97 5.50 -7.26
CA ALA A 81 -11.07 5.85 -6.37
C ALA A 81 -12.02 6.88 -6.99
N VAL A 82 -11.49 7.99 -7.52
CA VAL A 82 -12.30 9.04 -8.15
C VAL A 82 -13.10 8.49 -9.33
N ILE A 83 -12.47 7.69 -10.20
CA ILE A 83 -13.15 7.11 -11.36
C ILE A 83 -14.27 6.15 -10.92
N ALA A 84 -13.96 5.20 -10.03
CA ALA A 84 -14.93 4.20 -9.60
C ALA A 84 -16.15 4.83 -8.91
N VAL A 85 -15.93 5.83 -8.05
CA VAL A 85 -17.00 6.56 -7.36
C VAL A 85 -17.86 7.34 -8.36
N ARG A 86 -17.23 7.99 -9.35
CA ARG A 86 -17.95 8.76 -10.36
C ARG A 86 -18.77 7.88 -11.28
N GLU A 87 -18.22 6.77 -11.76
CA GLU A 87 -18.92 5.81 -12.61
C GLU A 87 -20.15 5.26 -11.88
N HIS A 88 -20.01 4.88 -10.61
CA HIS A 88 -21.15 4.41 -9.81
C HIS A 88 -22.28 5.44 -9.72
N PHE A 89 -21.97 6.71 -9.40
CA PHE A 89 -23.02 7.74 -9.31
C PHE A 89 -23.69 8.02 -10.66
N ILE A 90 -22.94 7.93 -11.77
CA ILE A 90 -23.50 8.05 -13.12
C ILE A 90 -24.46 6.89 -13.41
N GLU A 91 -24.07 5.66 -13.10
CA GLU A 91 -24.88 4.45 -13.31
C GLU A 91 -26.18 4.48 -12.49
N GLU A 92 -26.10 4.96 -11.24
CA GLU A 92 -27.25 5.09 -10.34
C GLU A 92 -28.08 6.37 -10.59
N GLY A 93 -27.67 7.23 -11.53
CA GLY A 93 -28.33 8.49 -11.84
C GLY A 93 -28.35 9.48 -10.67
N GLN A 94 -27.36 9.41 -9.78
CA GLN A 94 -27.26 10.23 -8.57
C GLN A 94 -26.37 11.46 -8.82
N THR A 95 -26.74 12.60 -8.24
CA THR A 95 -25.90 13.81 -8.21
C THR A 95 -25.59 14.14 -6.76
N PRO A 96 -24.51 13.59 -6.19
CA PRO A 96 -24.14 13.84 -4.80
C PRO A 96 -23.72 15.29 -4.57
N SER A 97 -23.76 15.74 -3.32
CA SER A 97 -23.07 16.97 -2.93
C SER A 97 -21.55 16.77 -3.02
N PRO A 98 -20.76 17.84 -3.25
CA PRO A 98 -19.30 17.74 -3.26
C PRO A 98 -18.72 17.11 -1.99
N ASP A 99 -19.29 17.41 -0.83
CA ASP A 99 -18.83 16.88 0.46
C ASP A 99 -19.06 15.36 0.55
N TYR A 100 -20.27 14.89 0.21
CA TYR A 100 -20.58 13.46 0.23
C TYR A 100 -19.75 12.69 -0.81
N GLU A 101 -19.57 13.26 -2.00
CA GLU A 101 -18.70 12.67 -3.02
C GLU A 101 -17.25 12.55 -2.51
N SER A 102 -16.72 13.59 -1.87
CA SER A 102 -15.38 13.61 -1.30
C SER A 102 -15.21 12.55 -0.21
N ASP A 103 -16.16 12.41 0.69
CA ASP A 103 -16.12 11.41 1.77
C ASP A 103 -16.08 9.99 1.21
N VAL A 104 -16.89 9.72 0.18
CA VAL A 104 -16.92 8.43 -0.50
C VAL A 104 -15.59 8.17 -1.24
N VAL A 105 -15.05 9.16 -1.94
CA VAL A 105 -13.73 9.05 -2.62
C VAL A 105 -12.62 8.75 -1.61
N GLN A 106 -12.56 9.49 -0.50
CA GLN A 106 -11.53 9.27 0.53
C GLN A 106 -11.61 7.86 1.10
N TYR A 107 -12.82 7.41 1.40
CA TYR A 107 -13.03 6.06 1.91
C TYR A 107 -12.60 4.98 0.91
N VAL A 108 -13.02 5.09 -0.36
CA VAL A 108 -12.64 4.13 -1.42
C VAL A 108 -11.13 4.13 -1.64
N PHE A 109 -10.50 5.30 -1.60
CA PHE A 109 -9.04 5.43 -1.68
C PHE A 109 -8.33 4.66 -0.56
N ASP A 110 -8.77 4.82 0.69
CA ASP A 110 -8.19 4.11 1.84
C ASP A 110 -8.36 2.59 1.73
N GLU A 111 -9.50 2.11 1.21
CA GLU A 111 -9.73 0.69 0.93
C GLU A 111 -8.81 0.16 -0.17
N ILE A 112 -8.61 0.90 -1.26
CA ILE A 112 -7.70 0.52 -2.35
C ILE A 112 -6.28 0.37 -1.79
N LEU A 113 -5.82 1.31 -0.96
CA LEU A 113 -4.50 1.22 -0.33
C LEU A 113 -4.39 0.05 0.65
N ARG A 114 -5.48 -0.30 1.34
CA ARG A 114 -5.49 -1.41 2.29
C ARG A 114 -5.49 -2.78 1.62
N GLU A 115 -6.24 -2.94 0.53
CA GLU A 115 -6.44 -4.21 -0.16
C GLU A 115 -5.49 -4.41 -1.36
N GLY A 116 -4.81 -3.35 -1.81
CA GLY A 116 -3.95 -3.39 -2.99
C GLY A 116 -4.74 -3.42 -4.31
N GLY A 117 -5.99 -2.95 -4.30
CA GLY A 117 -6.87 -2.93 -5.46
C GLY A 117 -8.32 -2.59 -5.12
N ILE A 118 -9.13 -2.36 -6.16
CA ILE A 118 -10.58 -2.13 -6.01
C ILE A 118 -11.27 -3.44 -5.65
N ASN A 119 -12.18 -3.41 -4.66
CA ASN A 119 -13.03 -4.53 -4.30
C ASN A 119 -14.51 -4.24 -4.66
N PRO A 120 -15.01 -4.76 -5.81
CA PRO A 120 -16.36 -4.46 -6.29
C PRO A 120 -17.47 -4.90 -5.33
N THR A 121 -17.27 -6.03 -4.63
CA THR A 121 -18.26 -6.60 -3.69
C THR A 121 -18.45 -5.72 -2.46
N ARG A 122 -17.39 -5.02 -2.04
CA ARG A 122 -17.48 -4.06 -0.94
C ARG A 122 -17.92 -2.68 -1.44
N MET A 123 -17.73 -2.37 -2.73
CA MET A 123 -18.19 -1.14 -3.38
C MET A 123 -19.67 -0.83 -3.12
N ASP A 124 -20.54 -1.82 -3.29
CA ASP A 124 -21.98 -1.68 -3.02
C ASP A 124 -22.33 -1.48 -1.53
N ALA A 125 -21.47 -1.95 -0.61
CA ALA A 125 -21.64 -1.70 0.81
C ALA A 125 -21.21 -0.27 1.18
N TYR A 126 -20.22 0.29 0.48
CA TYR A 126 -19.65 1.62 0.73
C TYR A 126 -20.66 2.75 0.51
N PHE A 127 -21.51 2.66 -0.52
CA PHE A 127 -22.53 3.67 -0.82
C PHE A 127 -23.77 3.59 0.10
N LYS A 128 -23.96 2.48 0.81
CA LYS A 128 -25.11 2.26 1.72
C LYS A 128 -24.86 2.75 3.14
N THR A 129 -23.60 2.74 3.60
CA THR A 129 -23.24 3.12 4.97
C THR A 129 -23.21 4.63 5.18
N LEU A 130 -22.75 5.41 4.20
CA LEU A 130 -22.64 6.87 4.31
C LEU A 130 -23.97 7.62 4.07
N ARG A 131 -24.99 6.95 3.52
CA ARG A 131 -26.31 7.56 3.26
C ARG A 131 -27.15 7.77 4.53
N LYS A 132 -26.78 7.20 5.68
CA LYS A 132 -27.65 7.18 6.87
C LYS A 132 -27.69 8.47 7.68
N ASP A 133 -26.81 9.43 7.42
CA ASP A 133 -26.69 10.66 8.21
C ASP A 133 -26.99 11.95 7.42
N SER A 134 -27.76 11.88 6.33
CA SER A 134 -28.27 13.04 5.57
C SER A 134 -29.78 13.21 5.67
#